data_AF-A0A9P9FXI1-F1
#
_entry.id   AF-A0A9P9FXI1-F1
#
_cell.length_a   1.000
_cell.length_b   1.000
_cell.length_c   1.000
_cell.angle_alpha   90.00
_cell.angle_beta   90.00
_cell.angle_gamma   90.00
#
_symmetry.space_group_name_H-M   'P 1'
#
loop_
_entity.id
_entity.type
_entity.pdbx_description
1 polymer ?
#
loop_
_entity_poly.entity_id
_entity_poly.type
_entity_poly.pdbx_seq_one_letter_code
_entity_poly.pdbx_strand_id
1 'polypeptide(L)'
;MERDNEENLVLEQKETQTEPDSGPEQIWRKLGLQGKEEADAESLRKGLRLIDHPLGNADKRLIGLVQAMDRNGDGKIQYEEFKVFVQEAEQQLKLLFESIDRDRDGLLGRADLQAAFREAGLSVPTRWLTEFFNEADFNCDGYISLEEWLDFLLFMPAYDPSSPLRAVLTFYLAIVTLQPSYILYDAANDLRDVLLLPQAESPPRKLELTVIVPDPSYFIAGAFSGAASRTITAPLDRLQVHLLIDTRTQNTLLGNILKTGKFWSSLKRPCNPISEGIKDLYRIGGLRTFLSHGVGNGLNVIKIGPETAVRFGCYELANRVLAHLEGHDNAREISPISKFFAGGIAGVTAQCSVYPIDTLKFRMQCETVQHGPWGRALLKRTLRTTHAKGGFHAWYRGLSLGLVGRFPYSAIDMVTYEMLKDAYKAHAARRLGVETDDVVPGNSATGVIGASSGSFAATAVYPLNVLRTRLQAEGTCLHPRLYTGLWDVTRRTFKTEGVRGFFKGLTPNLARFAPALSITMITYEHMKRLLGIWG
;
A
#
# COMPACT_ATOMS: atom_id res chain seq x y z
N MET A 1 67.60 12.93 -53.80
CA MET A 1 67.15 11.52 -53.93
C MET A 1 66.65 10.92 -52.63
N GLU A 2 67.35 10.99 -51.49
CA GLU A 2 66.73 10.57 -50.19
C GLU A 2 65.95 11.70 -49.48
N ARG A 3 66.26 12.98 -49.74
CA ARG A 3 65.49 14.12 -49.18
C ARG A 3 64.15 14.40 -49.88
N ASP A 4 64.04 14.08 -51.17
CA ASP A 4 62.81 14.32 -51.94
C ASP A 4 61.74 13.25 -51.70
N ASN A 5 62.13 12.11 -51.09
CA ASN A 5 61.20 11.05 -50.72
C ASN A 5 60.60 11.27 -49.32
N GLU A 6 61.33 11.90 -48.39
CA GLU A 6 60.78 12.32 -47.11
C GLU A 6 59.86 13.53 -47.24
N GLU A 7 60.12 14.47 -48.15
CA GLU A 7 59.19 15.58 -48.41
C GLU A 7 57.89 15.10 -49.06
N ASN A 8 57.90 14.12 -49.97
CA ASN A 8 56.67 13.53 -50.50
C ASN A 8 55.91 12.69 -49.47
N LEU A 9 56.59 12.00 -48.54
CA LEU A 9 55.94 11.29 -47.43
C LEU A 9 55.36 12.26 -46.37
N VAL A 10 55.98 13.42 -46.17
CA VAL A 10 55.48 14.47 -45.26
C VAL A 10 54.37 15.31 -45.92
N LEU A 11 54.33 15.40 -47.25
CA LEU A 11 53.26 16.05 -48.01
C LEU A 11 52.04 15.12 -48.21
N GLU A 12 52.22 13.81 -48.41
CA GLU A 12 51.11 12.84 -48.42
C GLU A 12 50.47 12.63 -47.03
N GLN A 13 51.20 12.90 -45.94
CA GLN A 13 50.63 12.93 -44.58
C GLN A 13 50.09 14.31 -44.17
N LYS A 14 50.17 15.32 -45.04
CA LYS A 14 49.60 16.67 -44.81
C LYS A 14 48.33 16.95 -45.61
N GLU A 15 47.90 16.06 -46.49
CA GLU A 15 46.60 16.13 -47.18
C GLU A 15 45.56 15.22 -46.51
N THR A 16 45.39 15.36 -45.20
CA THR A 16 44.13 14.99 -44.51
C THR A 16 43.95 15.88 -43.27
N GLN A 17 44.24 17.17 -43.40
CA GLN A 17 43.66 18.20 -42.53
C GLN A 17 42.41 18.75 -43.23
N THR A 18 41.43 17.88 -43.44
CA THR A 18 40.08 18.26 -43.85
C THR A 18 39.31 18.63 -42.59
N GLU A 19 39.24 19.94 -42.31
CA GLU A 19 38.21 20.63 -41.51
C GLU A 19 38.02 20.15 -40.04
N PRO A 20 37.54 21.01 -39.12
CA PRO A 20 37.19 20.54 -37.78
C PRO A 20 36.01 19.56 -37.90
N ASP A 21 36.27 18.25 -37.69
CA ASP A 21 35.32 17.12 -37.67
C ASP A 21 33.91 17.59 -37.24
N SER A 22 33.02 17.81 -38.22
CA SER A 22 31.69 18.36 -37.95
C SER A 22 30.74 17.30 -37.38
N GLY A 23 30.01 17.68 -36.32
CA GLY A 23 28.92 16.99 -35.61
C GLY A 23 28.79 15.45 -35.77
N PRO A 24 28.20 14.95 -36.87
CA PRO A 24 27.90 13.52 -37.04
C PRO A 24 29.10 12.57 -36.90
N GLU A 25 30.29 12.97 -37.36
CA GLU A 25 31.50 12.13 -37.28
C GLU A 25 31.95 11.93 -35.83
N GLN A 26 31.84 12.99 -35.03
CA GLN A 26 32.20 12.95 -33.62
C GLN A 26 31.25 12.05 -32.84
N ILE A 27 29.94 12.10 -33.14
CA ILE A 27 28.93 11.26 -32.50
C ILE A 27 29.11 9.79 -32.91
N TRP A 28 29.39 9.52 -34.19
CA TRP A 28 29.71 8.18 -34.68
C TRP A 28 30.95 7.58 -33.98
N ARG A 29 31.96 8.43 -33.72
CA ARG A 29 33.15 8.06 -32.95
C ARG A 29 32.82 7.79 -31.47
N LYS A 30 32.03 8.65 -30.82
CA LYS A 30 31.58 8.49 -29.42
C LYS A 30 30.80 7.20 -29.20
N LEU A 31 30.02 6.76 -30.20
CA LEU A 31 29.30 5.48 -30.19
C LEU A 31 30.21 4.25 -30.39
N GLY A 32 31.53 4.42 -30.57
CA GLY A 32 32.47 3.33 -30.76
C GLY A 32 32.33 2.63 -32.12
N LEU A 33 31.84 3.34 -33.14
CA LEU A 33 31.62 2.82 -34.50
C LEU A 33 32.74 3.24 -35.47
N GLN A 34 33.84 3.81 -34.95
CA GLN A 34 34.97 4.25 -35.75
C GLN A 34 35.62 3.07 -36.50
N GLY A 35 35.76 3.20 -37.83
CA GLY A 35 36.31 2.16 -38.70
C GLY A 35 35.33 1.05 -39.09
N LYS A 36 34.04 1.16 -38.74
CA LYS A 36 32.97 0.30 -39.26
C LYS A 36 32.24 1.01 -40.40
N GLU A 37 32.08 0.30 -41.53
CA GLU A 37 31.28 0.79 -42.67
C GLU A 37 29.77 0.70 -42.38
N GLU A 38 29.36 -0.23 -41.50
CA GLU A 38 27.97 -0.52 -41.17
C GLU A 38 27.80 -0.75 -39.66
N ALA A 39 26.70 -0.29 -39.08
CA ALA A 39 26.30 -0.55 -37.70
C ALA A 39 24.99 -1.35 -37.66
N ASP A 40 24.97 -2.44 -36.88
CA ASP A 40 23.76 -3.20 -36.58
C ASP A 40 23.12 -2.73 -35.27
N ALA A 41 21.89 -3.16 -35.00
CA ALA A 41 21.18 -2.83 -33.76
C ALA A 41 22.02 -3.15 -32.50
N GLU A 42 22.80 -4.24 -32.52
CA GLU A 42 23.65 -4.63 -31.38
C GLU A 42 24.85 -3.69 -31.20
N SER A 43 25.50 -3.25 -32.28
CA SER A 43 26.59 -2.27 -32.24
C SER A 43 26.08 -0.91 -31.78
N LEU A 44 24.91 -0.46 -32.26
CA LEU A 44 24.27 0.77 -31.81
C LEU A 44 23.89 0.69 -30.33
N ARG A 45 23.36 -0.45 -29.87
CA ARG A 45 23.05 -0.69 -28.45
C ARG A 45 24.28 -0.50 -27.56
N LYS A 46 25.40 -1.11 -27.97
CA LYS A 46 26.67 -0.99 -27.25
C LYS A 46 27.18 0.44 -27.26
N GLY A 47 27.08 1.14 -28.39
CA GLY A 47 27.42 2.56 -28.50
C GLY A 47 26.59 3.44 -27.57
N LEU A 48 25.27 3.25 -27.54
CA LEU A 48 24.36 3.99 -26.66
C LEU A 48 24.66 3.71 -25.17
N ARG A 49 25.07 2.50 -24.80
CA ARG A 49 25.55 2.20 -23.44
C ARG A 49 26.88 2.86 -23.10
N LEU A 50 27.77 3.04 -24.08
CA LEU A 50 29.07 3.70 -23.87
C LEU A 50 28.91 5.18 -23.52
N ILE A 51 27.89 5.82 -24.06
CA ILE A 51 27.54 7.23 -23.76
C ILE A 51 26.48 7.35 -22.65
N ASP A 52 26.22 6.27 -21.90
CA ASP A 52 25.21 6.18 -20.84
C ASP A 52 23.79 6.63 -21.25
N HIS A 53 23.46 6.46 -22.53
CA HIS A 53 22.17 6.87 -23.07
C HIS A 53 21.06 5.88 -22.67
N PRO A 54 19.89 6.34 -22.18
CA PRO A 54 18.83 5.46 -21.66
C PRO A 54 18.32 4.40 -22.67
N LEU A 55 18.37 4.71 -23.97
CA LEU A 55 18.00 3.77 -25.04
C LEU A 55 18.91 2.54 -25.16
N GLY A 56 20.11 2.54 -24.55
CA GLY A 56 21.01 1.39 -24.53
C GLY A 56 20.42 0.15 -23.84
N ASN A 57 19.35 0.31 -23.06
CA ASN A 57 18.66 -0.77 -22.34
C ASN A 57 17.27 -1.11 -22.95
N ALA A 58 16.96 -0.57 -24.14
CA ALA A 58 15.61 -0.53 -24.70
C ALA A 58 15.40 -1.42 -25.94
N ASP A 59 15.50 -2.75 -25.80
CA ASP A 59 15.58 -3.69 -26.94
C ASP A 59 14.46 -3.50 -28.01
N LYS A 60 13.21 -3.22 -27.61
CA LYS A 60 12.08 -3.04 -28.57
C LYS A 60 12.06 -1.67 -29.26
N ARG A 61 12.52 -0.62 -28.58
CA ARG A 61 12.52 0.77 -29.11
C ARG A 61 13.73 1.02 -29.99
N LEU A 62 14.84 0.34 -29.69
CA LEU A 62 16.04 0.36 -30.50
C LEU A 62 15.77 -0.14 -31.93
N ILE A 63 14.91 -1.15 -32.09
CA ILE A 63 14.48 -1.63 -33.41
C ILE A 63 13.78 -0.52 -34.21
N GLY A 64 12.91 0.26 -33.58
CA GLY A 64 12.23 1.39 -34.23
C GLY A 64 13.18 2.54 -34.58
N LEU A 65 14.18 2.81 -33.73
CA LEU A 65 15.23 3.80 -34.02
C LEU A 65 16.10 3.34 -35.20
N VAL A 66 16.50 2.07 -35.22
CA VAL A 66 17.27 1.48 -36.33
C VAL A 66 16.47 1.57 -37.62
N GLN A 67 15.18 1.26 -37.60
CA GLN A 67 14.28 1.42 -38.77
C GLN A 67 14.12 2.87 -39.24
N ALA A 68 14.23 3.85 -38.32
CA ALA A 68 14.18 5.27 -38.69
C ALA A 68 15.49 5.76 -39.31
N MET A 69 16.61 5.14 -38.94
CA MET A 69 17.94 5.43 -39.48
C MET A 69 18.20 4.69 -40.81
N ASP A 70 17.75 3.45 -40.92
CA ASP A 70 17.87 2.58 -42.10
C ASP A 70 16.89 3.02 -43.19
N ARG A 71 17.35 3.88 -44.11
CA ARG A 71 16.52 4.42 -45.20
C ARG A 71 16.40 3.45 -46.36
N ASN A 72 17.40 2.61 -46.56
CA ASN A 72 17.45 1.68 -47.68
C ASN A 72 16.72 0.34 -47.37
N GLY A 73 16.42 0.08 -46.09
CA GLY A 73 15.67 -1.08 -45.60
C GLY A 73 16.48 -2.38 -45.53
N ASP A 74 17.81 -2.30 -45.48
CA ASP A 74 18.72 -3.45 -45.49
C ASP A 74 18.96 -4.06 -44.08
N GLY A 75 18.43 -3.43 -43.04
CA GLY A 75 18.53 -3.84 -41.64
C GLY A 75 19.83 -3.42 -40.97
N LYS A 76 20.67 -2.62 -41.63
CA LYS A 76 21.91 -2.05 -41.11
C LYS A 76 21.89 -0.53 -41.26
N ILE A 77 22.73 0.15 -40.50
CA ILE A 77 22.87 1.61 -40.54
C ILE A 77 24.22 1.93 -41.15
N GLN A 78 24.22 2.47 -42.36
CA GLN A 78 25.42 3.00 -42.98
C GLN A 78 25.76 4.37 -42.40
N TYR A 79 27.04 4.76 -42.45
CA TYR A 79 27.46 6.06 -41.92
C TYR A 79 26.73 7.24 -42.60
N GLU A 80 26.49 7.16 -43.91
CA GLU A 80 25.79 8.24 -44.64
C GLU A 80 24.32 8.34 -44.21
N GLU A 81 23.66 7.23 -43.89
CA GLU A 81 22.28 7.22 -43.37
C GLU A 81 22.21 7.80 -41.95
N PHE A 82 23.17 7.43 -41.10
CA PHE A 82 23.32 7.99 -39.76
C PHE A 82 23.56 9.51 -39.81
N LYS A 83 24.44 9.96 -40.70
CA LYS A 83 24.75 11.38 -40.89
C LYS A 83 23.50 12.17 -41.28
N VAL A 84 22.72 11.66 -42.22
CA VAL A 84 21.47 12.30 -42.63
C VAL A 84 20.46 12.34 -41.48
N PHE A 85 20.32 11.25 -40.71
CA PHE A 85 19.45 11.22 -39.54
C PHE A 85 19.85 12.29 -38.51
N VAL A 86 21.13 12.37 -38.14
CA VAL A 86 21.64 13.34 -37.16
C VAL A 86 21.40 14.78 -37.64
N GLN A 87 21.71 15.07 -38.90
CA GLN A 87 21.50 16.41 -39.45
C GLN A 87 20.03 16.84 -39.44
N GLU A 88 19.12 15.92 -39.80
CA GLU A 88 17.69 16.18 -39.80
C GLU A 88 17.13 16.35 -38.37
N ALA A 89 17.55 15.49 -37.44
CA ALA A 89 17.17 15.58 -36.03
C ALA A 89 17.67 16.89 -35.40
N GLU A 90 18.94 17.25 -35.61
CA GLU A 90 19.51 18.51 -35.12
C GLU A 90 18.75 19.73 -35.67
N GLN A 91 18.45 19.74 -36.97
CA GLN A 91 17.74 20.86 -37.59
C GLN A 91 16.33 21.01 -37.00
N GLN A 92 15.60 19.91 -36.84
CA GLN A 92 14.25 19.93 -36.26
C GLN A 92 14.27 20.36 -34.79
N LEU A 93 15.23 19.86 -34.00
CA LEU A 93 15.38 20.23 -32.60
C LEU A 93 15.81 21.68 -32.40
N LYS A 94 16.66 22.23 -33.27
CA LYS A 94 17.04 23.66 -33.28
C LYS A 94 15.83 24.55 -33.53
N LEU A 95 15.03 24.24 -34.55
CA LEU A 95 13.80 24.98 -34.85
C LEU A 95 12.80 24.92 -33.70
N LEU A 96 12.68 23.76 -33.04
CA LEU A 96 11.83 23.59 -31.87
C LEU A 96 12.34 24.43 -30.69
N PHE A 97 13.65 24.41 -30.42
CA PHE A 97 14.27 25.20 -29.35
C PHE A 97 13.99 26.70 -29.54
N GLU A 98 14.24 27.24 -30.74
CA GLU A 98 13.99 28.64 -31.09
C GLU A 98 12.51 29.02 -30.99
N SER A 99 11.59 28.07 -31.15
CA SER A 99 10.15 28.31 -30.99
C SER A 99 9.70 28.43 -29.52
N ILE A 100 10.47 27.82 -28.61
CA ILE A 100 10.20 27.82 -27.17
C ILE A 100 10.90 29.02 -26.51
N ASP A 101 12.13 29.33 -26.94
CA ASP A 101 12.94 30.46 -26.47
C ASP A 101 12.39 31.82 -26.98
N ARG A 102 11.51 32.44 -26.18
CA ARG A 102 10.80 33.66 -26.57
C ARG A 102 11.62 34.92 -26.40
N ASP A 103 12.42 34.96 -25.35
CA ASP A 103 13.31 36.06 -25.00
C ASP A 103 14.64 36.01 -25.75
N ARG A 104 14.90 34.91 -26.47
CA ARG A 104 16.05 34.72 -27.38
C ARG A 104 17.37 34.87 -26.64
N ASP A 105 17.40 34.42 -25.40
CA ASP A 105 18.61 34.41 -24.58
C ASP A 105 19.45 33.14 -24.82
N GLY A 106 18.93 32.19 -25.61
CA GLY A 106 19.58 30.93 -25.93
C GLY A 106 19.48 29.89 -24.83
N LEU A 107 18.62 30.11 -23.82
CA LEU A 107 18.45 29.28 -22.63
C LEU A 107 16.97 28.96 -22.41
N LEU A 108 16.63 27.70 -22.19
CA LEU A 108 15.25 27.32 -21.87
C LEU A 108 15.05 27.21 -20.36
N GLY A 109 14.22 28.09 -19.80
CA GLY A 109 13.75 28.00 -18.43
C GLY A 109 12.54 27.08 -18.26
N ARG A 110 12.25 26.72 -17.01
CA ARG A 110 11.05 25.93 -16.67
C ARG A 110 9.75 26.63 -17.08
N ALA A 111 9.72 27.96 -17.00
CA ALA A 111 8.56 28.76 -17.38
C ALA A 111 8.30 28.72 -18.89
N ASP A 112 9.37 28.73 -19.70
CA ASP A 112 9.29 28.75 -21.17
C ASP A 112 8.76 27.41 -21.69
N LEU A 113 9.29 26.30 -21.17
CA LEU A 113 8.76 24.97 -21.45
C LEU A 113 7.31 24.83 -21.02
N GLN A 114 6.96 25.27 -19.80
CA GLN A 114 5.59 25.19 -19.31
C GLN A 114 4.61 26.01 -20.17
N ALA A 115 5.02 27.19 -20.62
CA ALA A 115 4.23 28.03 -21.51
C ALA A 115 4.06 27.38 -22.89
N ALA A 116 5.14 26.83 -23.46
CA ALA A 116 5.11 26.18 -24.76
C ALA A 116 4.20 24.95 -24.78
N PHE A 117 4.25 24.10 -23.75
CA PHE A 117 3.33 22.97 -23.64
C PHE A 117 1.87 23.42 -23.52
N ARG A 118 1.61 24.47 -22.73
CA ARG A 118 0.25 25.01 -22.57
C ARG A 118 -0.32 25.54 -23.88
N GLU A 119 0.49 26.21 -24.68
CA GLU A 119 0.08 26.72 -26.00
C GLU A 119 -0.13 25.61 -27.03
N ALA A 120 0.64 24.53 -26.93
CA ALA A 120 0.38 23.31 -27.71
C ALA A 120 -0.85 22.51 -27.22
N GLY A 121 -1.61 23.02 -26.24
CA GLY A 121 -2.79 22.36 -25.68
C GLY A 121 -2.46 21.16 -24.78
N LEU A 122 -1.21 21.04 -24.33
CA LEU A 122 -0.72 19.96 -23.48
C LEU A 122 -0.60 20.46 -22.03
N SER A 123 -1.50 20.04 -21.16
CA SER A 123 -1.46 20.41 -19.73
C SER A 123 -0.56 19.46 -18.94
N VAL A 124 0.75 19.74 -18.92
CA VAL A 124 1.76 18.88 -18.29
C VAL A 124 1.89 19.15 -16.78
N PRO A 125 1.93 18.13 -15.90
CA PRO A 125 2.14 18.30 -14.46
C PRO A 125 3.52 18.89 -14.11
N THR A 126 3.58 19.77 -13.10
CA THR A 126 4.84 20.40 -12.65
C THR A 126 5.90 19.41 -12.19
N ARG A 127 5.48 18.27 -11.60
CA ARG A 127 6.40 17.21 -11.18
C ARG A 127 7.17 16.62 -12.35
N TRP A 128 6.49 16.39 -13.47
CA TRP A 128 7.11 15.89 -14.69
C TRP A 128 8.10 16.91 -15.25
N LEU A 129 7.68 18.18 -15.33
CA LEU A 129 8.56 19.25 -15.82
C LEU A 129 9.84 19.34 -15.00
N THR A 130 9.74 19.12 -13.69
CA THR A 130 10.91 19.11 -12.79
C THR A 130 11.85 17.96 -13.08
N GLU A 131 11.34 16.74 -13.27
CA GLU A 131 12.18 15.56 -13.59
C GLU A 131 12.79 15.66 -14.98
N PHE A 132 12.02 16.07 -15.99
CA PHE A 132 12.54 16.33 -17.34
C PHE A 132 13.69 17.34 -17.29
N PHE A 133 13.51 18.42 -16.52
CA PHE A 133 14.54 19.43 -16.35
C PHE A 133 15.79 18.89 -15.67
N ASN A 134 15.64 18.11 -14.59
CA ASN A 134 16.77 17.51 -13.89
C ASN A 134 17.56 16.51 -14.74
N GLU A 135 16.92 15.88 -15.74
CA GLU A 135 17.58 14.95 -16.66
C GLU A 135 18.21 15.65 -17.86
N ALA A 136 17.61 16.75 -18.33
CA ALA A 136 18.09 17.50 -19.49
C ALA A 136 19.15 18.56 -19.14
N ASP A 137 19.11 19.14 -17.94
CA ASP A 137 20.11 20.10 -17.43
C ASP A 137 21.32 19.34 -16.86
N PHE A 138 22.30 19.06 -17.73
CA PHE A 138 23.49 18.29 -17.37
C PHE A 138 24.44 19.07 -16.46
N ASN A 139 24.51 20.39 -16.62
CA ASN A 139 25.43 21.25 -15.88
C ASN A 139 24.85 21.76 -14.54
N CYS A 140 23.54 21.53 -14.31
CA CYS A 140 22.76 21.91 -13.13
C CYS A 140 22.67 23.43 -12.88
N ASP A 141 22.72 24.26 -13.92
CA ASP A 141 22.66 25.72 -13.81
C ASP A 141 21.23 26.26 -13.73
N GLY A 142 20.22 25.40 -13.88
CA GLY A 142 18.81 25.75 -13.82
C GLY A 142 18.22 26.20 -15.16
N TYR A 143 18.97 26.09 -16.24
CA TYR A 143 18.55 26.33 -17.62
C TYR A 143 18.92 25.13 -18.51
N ILE A 144 18.25 24.98 -19.65
CA ILE A 144 18.66 24.00 -20.66
C ILE A 144 19.21 24.76 -21.86
N SER A 145 20.51 24.61 -22.11
CA SER A 145 21.18 25.17 -23.28
C SER A 145 20.84 24.38 -24.56
N LEU A 146 21.11 24.97 -25.73
CA LEU A 146 20.91 24.29 -27.01
C LEU A 146 21.74 23.00 -27.11
N GLU A 147 22.95 22.98 -26.56
CA GLU A 147 23.83 21.81 -26.57
C GLU A 147 23.24 20.67 -25.75
N GLU A 148 22.75 20.96 -24.54
CA GLU A 148 22.11 19.97 -23.65
C GLU A 148 20.78 19.46 -24.22
N TRP A 149 19.99 20.35 -24.83
CA TRP A 149 18.76 20.00 -25.53
C TRP A 149 19.01 19.00 -26.67
N LEU A 150 20.05 19.25 -27.46
CA LEU A 150 20.46 18.37 -28.55
C LEU A 150 20.97 17.04 -28.01
N ASP A 151 21.88 17.05 -27.03
CA ASP A 151 22.44 15.83 -26.44
C ASP A 151 21.37 14.92 -25.84
N PHE A 152 20.33 15.50 -25.23
CA PHE A 152 19.25 14.74 -24.61
C PHE A 152 18.24 14.15 -25.61
N LEU A 153 17.93 14.86 -26.70
CA LEU A 153 16.84 14.51 -27.63
C LEU A 153 17.30 13.99 -28.99
N LEU A 154 18.61 13.94 -29.27
CA LEU A 154 19.16 13.62 -30.60
C LEU A 154 18.64 12.32 -31.20
N PHE A 155 18.45 11.29 -30.37
CA PHE A 155 17.99 9.97 -30.82
C PHE A 155 16.47 9.82 -30.87
N MET A 156 15.73 10.94 -30.85
CA MET A 156 14.30 10.94 -31.09
C MET A 156 14.01 10.57 -32.55
N PRO A 157 13.10 9.60 -32.82
CA PRO A 157 12.66 9.32 -34.19
C PRO A 157 12.04 10.55 -34.85
N ALA A 158 12.14 10.63 -36.18
CA ALA A 158 11.50 11.70 -36.95
C ALA A 158 10.02 11.82 -36.58
N TYR A 159 9.59 13.06 -36.33
CA TYR A 159 8.24 13.38 -35.88
C TYR A 159 7.54 14.32 -36.85
N ASP A 160 6.21 14.34 -36.80
CA ASP A 160 5.41 15.28 -37.57
C ASP A 160 5.66 16.71 -37.05
N PRO A 161 6.13 17.65 -37.89
CA PRO A 161 6.35 19.05 -37.50
C PRO A 161 5.11 19.76 -36.96
N SER A 162 3.91 19.19 -37.15
CA SER A 162 2.66 19.71 -36.59
C SER A 162 2.52 19.51 -35.08
N SER A 163 3.29 18.59 -34.47
CA SER A 163 3.17 18.25 -33.04
C SER A 163 4.50 17.96 -32.34
N PRO A 164 5.50 18.86 -32.44
CA PRO A 164 6.87 18.63 -31.98
C PRO A 164 6.95 18.35 -30.47
N LEU A 165 6.27 19.16 -29.65
CA LEU A 165 6.24 19.00 -28.20
C LEU A 165 5.59 17.68 -27.76
N ARG A 166 4.60 17.20 -28.51
CA ARG A 166 3.97 15.89 -28.24
C ARG A 166 4.93 14.74 -28.52
N ALA A 167 5.78 14.87 -29.53
CA ALA A 167 6.84 13.91 -29.83
C ALA A 167 7.89 13.87 -28.71
N VAL A 168 8.34 15.04 -28.21
CA VAL A 168 9.24 15.15 -27.05
C VAL A 168 8.67 14.41 -25.85
N LEU A 169 7.40 14.65 -25.49
CA LEU A 169 6.75 13.96 -24.37
C LEU A 169 6.66 12.44 -24.58
N THR A 170 6.31 12.01 -25.80
CA THR A 170 6.18 10.59 -26.14
C THR A 170 7.53 9.86 -26.09
N PHE A 171 8.60 10.54 -26.51
CA PHE A 171 9.96 10.05 -26.46
C PHE A 171 10.50 9.98 -25.04
N TYR A 172 10.36 11.05 -24.26
CA TYR A 172 10.76 11.09 -22.86
C TYR A 172 10.01 10.03 -22.04
N LEU A 173 8.69 9.91 -22.21
CA LEU A 173 7.90 8.85 -21.57
C LEU A 173 8.45 7.45 -21.90
N ALA A 174 8.89 7.24 -23.14
CA ALA A 174 9.50 5.97 -23.53
C ALA A 174 10.79 5.72 -22.74
N ILE A 175 11.67 6.72 -22.64
CA ILE A 175 12.92 6.67 -21.88
C ILE A 175 12.67 6.36 -20.40
N VAL A 176 11.81 7.15 -19.75
CA VAL A 176 11.48 7.05 -18.33
C VAL A 176 10.89 5.68 -17.98
N THR A 177 10.04 5.11 -18.85
CA THR A 177 9.47 3.77 -18.61
C THR A 177 10.48 2.62 -18.67
N LEU A 178 11.68 2.87 -19.17
CA LEU A 178 12.77 1.89 -19.24
C LEU A 178 13.68 1.94 -18.01
N GLN A 179 13.57 2.97 -17.17
CA GLN A 179 14.35 3.12 -15.95
C GLN A 179 13.57 2.65 -14.70
N PRO A 180 14.11 1.78 -13.82
CA PRO A 180 13.39 1.20 -12.68
C PRO A 180 13.21 2.14 -11.46
N SER A 181 12.92 3.42 -11.69
CA SER A 181 12.79 4.42 -10.61
C SER A 181 11.31 4.66 -10.26
N TYR A 182 10.99 4.62 -8.96
CA TYR A 182 9.62 4.79 -8.43
C TYR A 182 9.04 6.18 -8.73
N ILE A 183 9.88 7.21 -8.71
CA ILE A 183 9.51 8.61 -8.95
C ILE A 183 9.12 8.81 -10.42
N LEU A 184 9.90 8.22 -11.32
CA LEU A 184 9.72 8.27 -12.77
C LEU A 184 8.48 7.51 -13.24
N TYR A 185 8.09 6.43 -12.54
CA TYR A 185 6.87 5.66 -12.85
C TYR A 185 5.57 6.46 -12.61
N ASP A 186 5.49 7.22 -11.51
CA ASP A 186 4.30 8.02 -11.20
C ASP A 186 4.18 9.24 -12.15
N ALA A 187 5.31 9.89 -12.45
CA ALA A 187 5.38 10.95 -13.46
C ALA A 187 5.03 10.45 -14.88
N ALA A 188 5.45 9.23 -15.22
CA ALA A 188 5.10 8.58 -16.49
C ALA A 188 3.60 8.28 -16.61
N ASN A 189 2.93 7.89 -15.51
CA ASN A 189 1.50 7.61 -15.54
C ASN A 189 0.67 8.87 -15.76
N ASP A 190 1.00 10.00 -15.13
CA ASP A 190 0.27 11.23 -15.43
C ASP A 190 0.48 11.71 -16.85
N LEU A 191 1.71 11.56 -17.37
CA LEU A 191 2.02 12.01 -18.72
C LEU A 191 1.26 11.19 -19.77
N ARG A 192 1.00 9.90 -19.50
CA ARG A 192 0.14 9.05 -20.35
C ARG A 192 -1.29 9.57 -20.43
N ASP A 193 -1.83 10.05 -19.31
CA ASP A 193 -3.18 10.62 -19.26
C ASP A 193 -3.26 11.94 -20.06
N VAL A 194 -2.22 12.77 -19.99
CA VAL A 194 -2.09 14.00 -20.81
C VAL A 194 -1.98 13.68 -22.30
N LEU A 195 -1.30 12.60 -22.67
CA LEU A 195 -1.09 12.22 -24.07
C LEU A 195 -2.28 11.50 -24.70
N LEU A 196 -3.37 11.17 -23.99
CA LEU A 196 -4.54 10.47 -24.55
C LEU A 196 -4.18 9.20 -25.35
N LEU A 197 -3.04 8.55 -25.05
CA LEU A 197 -2.61 7.36 -25.78
C LEU A 197 -3.52 6.19 -25.40
N PRO A 198 -4.02 5.39 -26.36
CA PRO A 198 -4.72 4.15 -26.06
C PRO A 198 -3.84 3.28 -25.16
N GLN A 199 -4.42 2.73 -24.10
CA GLN A 199 -3.74 1.76 -23.23
C GLN A 199 -3.11 0.68 -24.13
N ALA A 200 -1.77 0.59 -24.14
CA ALA A 200 -1.07 -0.49 -24.82
C ALA A 200 -1.66 -1.82 -24.33
N GLU A 201 -2.07 -2.67 -25.28
CA GLU A 201 -2.80 -3.91 -25.04
C GLU A 201 -2.29 -4.65 -23.81
N SER A 202 -3.17 -4.78 -22.82
CA SER A 202 -2.94 -5.59 -21.63
C SER A 202 -2.64 -7.05 -22.03
N PRO A 203 -1.70 -7.74 -21.36
CA PRO A 203 -1.57 -9.20 -21.49
C PRO A 203 -2.92 -9.89 -21.16
N PRO A 204 -3.16 -11.12 -21.65
CA PRO A 204 -4.51 -11.66 -21.84
C PRO A 204 -5.38 -11.60 -20.59
N ARG A 205 -6.64 -11.22 -20.80
CA ARG A 205 -7.70 -10.98 -19.80
C ARG A 205 -7.61 -11.93 -18.60
N LYS A 206 -7.17 -11.40 -17.46
CA LYS A 206 -7.52 -11.93 -16.14
C LYS A 206 -8.89 -11.40 -15.75
N LEU A 207 -9.72 -12.28 -15.16
CA LEU A 207 -11.14 -12.07 -14.87
C LEU A 207 -11.43 -10.69 -14.23
N GLU A 208 -12.55 -10.06 -14.61
CA GLU A 208 -12.98 -8.69 -14.23
C GLU A 208 -13.20 -8.41 -12.73
N LEU A 209 -12.70 -9.26 -11.82
CA LEU A 209 -12.60 -8.96 -10.40
C LEU A 209 -11.25 -8.31 -10.00
N THR A 210 -10.23 -8.36 -10.86
CA THR A 210 -8.86 -7.87 -10.55
C THR A 210 -8.58 -6.41 -10.93
N VAL A 211 -9.51 -5.71 -11.58
CA VAL A 211 -9.30 -4.31 -12.02
C VAL A 211 -9.27 -3.31 -10.84
N ILE A 212 -9.80 -3.69 -9.67
CA ILE A 212 -9.95 -2.78 -8.52
C ILE A 212 -9.39 -3.37 -7.22
N VAL A 213 -8.83 -4.58 -7.24
CA VAL A 213 -8.08 -5.10 -6.10
C VAL A 213 -6.62 -4.69 -6.31
N PRO A 214 -5.98 -3.93 -5.39
CA PRO A 214 -4.53 -3.72 -5.47
C PRO A 214 -3.92 -5.11 -5.55
N ASP A 215 -3.00 -5.32 -6.51
CA ASP A 215 -2.31 -6.59 -6.82
C ASP A 215 -2.57 -7.68 -5.77
N PRO A 216 -3.13 -8.87 -6.10
CA PRO A 216 -3.49 -9.90 -5.12
C PRO A 216 -2.37 -10.19 -4.09
N SER A 217 -1.13 -9.90 -4.45
CA SER A 217 0.05 -9.86 -3.59
C SER A 217 -0.12 -8.97 -2.33
N TYR A 218 -0.72 -7.77 -2.41
CA TYR A 218 -1.04 -6.92 -1.24
C TYR A 218 -2.09 -7.55 -0.33
N PHE A 219 -3.11 -8.18 -0.92
CA PHE A 219 -4.12 -8.93 -0.16
C PHE A 219 -3.49 -10.12 0.56
N ILE A 220 -2.58 -10.84 -0.10
CA ILE A 220 -1.81 -11.94 0.48
C ILE A 220 -0.91 -11.44 1.61
N ALA A 221 -0.18 -10.33 1.41
CA ALA A 221 0.65 -9.71 2.44
C ALA A 221 -0.19 -9.29 3.67
N GLY A 222 -1.37 -8.72 3.44
CA GLY A 222 -2.34 -8.37 4.49
C GLY A 222 -2.86 -9.60 5.25
N ALA A 223 -3.20 -10.67 4.53
CA ALA A 223 -3.68 -11.92 5.12
C ALA A 223 -2.61 -12.60 5.99
N PHE A 224 -1.36 -12.69 5.49
CA PHE A 224 -0.24 -13.27 6.24
C PHE A 224 0.15 -12.44 7.47
N SER A 225 0.24 -11.11 7.32
CA SER A 225 0.53 -10.22 8.45
C SER A 225 -0.55 -10.27 9.53
N GLY A 226 -1.83 -10.30 9.14
CA GLY A 226 -2.95 -10.51 10.04
C GLY A 226 -2.90 -11.87 10.75
N ALA A 227 -2.54 -12.94 10.03
CA ALA A 227 -2.41 -14.28 10.60
C ALA A 227 -1.26 -14.39 11.61
N ALA A 228 -0.10 -13.79 11.29
CA ALA A 228 1.06 -13.73 12.18
C ALA A 228 0.72 -12.94 13.46
N SER A 229 0.12 -11.77 13.32
CA SER A 229 -0.31 -10.92 14.44
C SER A 229 -1.30 -11.63 15.36
N ARG A 230 -2.37 -12.25 14.81
CA ARG A 230 -3.35 -13.00 15.62
C ARG A 230 -2.73 -14.22 16.32
N THR A 231 -1.74 -14.86 15.71
CA THR A 231 -1.06 -16.03 16.28
C THR A 231 -0.15 -15.65 17.44
N ILE A 232 0.63 -14.58 17.30
CA ILE A 232 1.54 -14.12 18.36
C ILE A 232 0.76 -13.49 19.52
N THR A 233 -0.37 -12.84 19.26
CA THR A 233 -1.24 -12.26 20.30
C THR A 233 -2.30 -13.22 20.85
N ALA A 234 -2.37 -14.45 20.36
CA ALA A 234 -3.29 -15.49 20.82
C ALA A 234 -3.26 -15.75 22.35
N PRO A 235 -2.10 -15.72 23.04
CA PRO A 235 -2.07 -15.86 24.50
C PRO A 235 -2.90 -14.80 25.23
N LEU A 236 -2.85 -13.54 24.76
CA LEU A 236 -3.60 -12.42 25.33
C LEU A 236 -5.09 -12.54 25.03
N ASP A 237 -5.46 -12.97 23.82
CA ASP A 237 -6.84 -13.23 23.42
C ASP A 237 -7.47 -14.32 24.31
N ARG A 238 -6.71 -15.39 24.59
CA ARG A 238 -7.17 -16.45 25.49
C ARG A 238 -7.29 -16.00 26.94
N LEU A 239 -6.33 -15.23 27.43
CA LEU A 239 -6.36 -14.66 28.77
C LEU A 239 -7.56 -13.72 28.94
N GLN A 240 -7.86 -12.89 27.93
CA GLN A 240 -9.03 -12.03 27.90
C GLN A 240 -10.32 -12.85 28.03
N VAL A 241 -10.50 -13.89 27.21
CA VAL A 241 -11.70 -14.72 27.25
C VAL A 241 -11.85 -15.44 28.59
N HIS A 242 -10.76 -15.99 29.13
CA HIS A 242 -10.76 -16.63 30.43
C HIS A 242 -11.18 -15.67 31.56
N LEU A 243 -10.57 -14.48 31.62
CA LEU A 243 -10.89 -13.47 32.63
C LEU A 243 -12.28 -12.87 32.47
N LEU A 244 -12.76 -12.72 31.23
CA LEU A 244 -14.10 -12.20 30.96
C LEU A 244 -15.17 -13.14 31.53
N ILE A 245 -14.93 -14.44 31.49
CA ILE A 245 -15.92 -15.46 31.87
C ILE A 245 -15.73 -15.95 33.32
N ASP A 246 -14.51 -15.94 33.86
CA ASP A 246 -14.26 -16.46 35.21
C ASP A 246 -14.88 -15.58 36.30
N THR A 247 -16.04 -15.95 36.80
CA THR A 247 -16.74 -15.24 37.89
C THR A 247 -16.15 -15.52 39.28
N ARG A 248 -15.18 -16.44 39.43
CA ARG A 248 -14.64 -16.85 40.75
C ARG A 248 -13.68 -15.84 41.36
N THR A 249 -12.96 -15.07 40.55
CA THR A 249 -11.90 -14.14 41.02
C THR A 249 -12.42 -13.01 41.94
N GLN A 250 -13.73 -12.75 41.97
CA GLN A 250 -14.33 -11.74 42.86
C GLN A 250 -14.80 -12.28 44.22
N ASN A 251 -15.13 -13.57 44.39
CA ASN A 251 -15.53 -14.06 45.71
C ASN A 251 -14.37 -13.95 46.73
N THR A 252 -13.13 -14.07 46.25
CA THR A 252 -11.91 -13.84 47.03
C THR A 252 -11.61 -12.35 47.23
N LEU A 253 -11.84 -11.49 46.23
CA LEU A 253 -11.56 -10.04 46.34
C LEU A 253 -12.61 -9.29 47.16
N LEU A 254 -13.91 -9.54 46.97
CA LEU A 254 -14.98 -8.98 47.82
C LEU A 254 -14.85 -9.52 49.25
N GLY A 255 -14.53 -10.81 49.42
CA GLY A 255 -14.23 -11.39 50.73
C GLY A 255 -13.03 -10.72 51.42
N ASN A 256 -11.99 -10.36 50.67
CA ASN A 256 -10.82 -9.66 51.21
C ASN A 256 -11.07 -8.17 51.46
N ILE A 257 -11.82 -7.48 50.59
CA ILE A 257 -12.18 -6.06 50.75
C ILE A 257 -13.12 -5.86 51.95
N LEU A 258 -14.12 -6.74 52.12
CA LEU A 258 -15.01 -6.75 53.29
C LEU A 258 -14.24 -7.05 54.59
N LYS A 259 -13.18 -7.88 54.54
CA LYS A 259 -12.35 -8.22 55.71
C LYS A 259 -11.30 -7.17 56.07
N THR A 260 -10.77 -6.40 55.12
CA THR A 260 -9.62 -5.50 55.37
C THR A 260 -9.91 -4.00 55.22
N GLY A 261 -11.08 -3.58 54.74
CA GLY A 261 -11.52 -2.18 54.74
C GLY A 261 -10.68 -1.20 53.91
N LYS A 262 -9.58 -1.65 53.28
CA LYS A 262 -8.64 -0.80 52.53
C LYS A 262 -8.88 -0.91 51.03
N PHE A 263 -9.72 -0.03 50.51
CA PHE A 263 -10.05 0.08 49.08
C PHE A 263 -8.82 0.32 48.19
N TRP A 264 -7.91 1.21 48.61
CA TRP A 264 -6.75 1.65 47.83
C TRP A 264 -5.60 0.62 47.78
N SER A 265 -5.45 -0.26 48.77
CA SER A 265 -4.42 -1.32 48.74
C SER A 265 -4.78 -2.48 47.81
N SER A 266 -6.06 -2.74 47.58
CA SER A 266 -6.52 -3.72 46.57
C SER A 266 -6.38 -3.20 45.14
N LEU A 267 -6.37 -1.87 44.94
CA LEU A 267 -6.14 -1.25 43.64
C LEU A 267 -4.67 -1.32 43.18
N LYS A 268 -3.71 -1.40 44.12
CA LYS A 268 -2.27 -1.55 43.84
C LYS A 268 -1.83 -2.96 43.42
N ARG A 269 -2.74 -3.94 43.33
CA ARG A 269 -2.43 -5.32 42.87
C ARG A 269 -3.18 -5.72 41.59
N PRO A 270 -3.13 -4.94 40.49
CA PRO A 270 -3.77 -5.31 39.22
C PRO A 270 -3.15 -6.56 38.58
N CYS A 271 -1.94 -6.96 38.98
CA CYS A 271 -1.22 -8.11 38.41
C CYS A 271 -1.66 -9.47 38.97
N ASN A 272 -2.38 -9.52 40.10
CA ASN A 272 -2.84 -10.79 40.68
C ASN A 272 -3.83 -11.55 39.77
N PRO A 273 -4.93 -10.97 39.25
CA PRO A 273 -5.87 -11.70 38.40
C PRO A 273 -5.25 -12.15 37.06
N ILE A 274 -4.34 -11.35 36.50
CA ILE A 274 -3.62 -11.71 35.27
C ILE A 274 -2.66 -12.89 35.53
N SER A 275 -1.84 -12.81 36.58
CA SER A 275 -0.88 -13.87 36.91
C SER A 275 -1.56 -15.15 37.38
N GLU A 276 -2.66 -15.06 38.12
CA GLU A 276 -3.50 -16.20 38.49
C GLU A 276 -4.16 -16.82 37.25
N GLY A 277 -4.74 -16.02 36.35
CA GLY A 277 -5.31 -16.50 35.09
C GLY A 277 -4.27 -17.18 34.18
N ILE A 278 -3.04 -16.65 34.12
CA ILE A 278 -1.92 -17.30 33.40
C ILE A 278 -1.56 -18.64 34.05
N LYS A 279 -1.46 -18.70 35.38
CA LYS A 279 -1.17 -19.95 36.11
C LYS A 279 -2.27 -20.99 35.91
N ASP A 280 -3.54 -20.59 35.92
CA ASP A 280 -4.68 -21.47 35.72
C ASP A 280 -4.75 -22.00 34.28
N LEU A 281 -4.55 -21.13 33.29
CA LEU A 281 -4.43 -21.55 31.89
C LEU A 281 -3.25 -22.51 31.67
N TYR A 282 -2.11 -22.25 32.32
CA TYR A 282 -0.95 -23.15 32.27
C TYR A 282 -1.24 -24.51 32.90
N ARG A 283 -1.99 -24.55 34.02
CA ARG A 283 -2.44 -25.80 34.65
C ARG A 283 -3.45 -26.58 33.81
N ILE A 284 -4.24 -25.92 32.96
CA ILE A 284 -5.26 -26.56 32.12
C ILE A 284 -4.64 -27.34 30.95
N GLY A 285 -3.56 -26.84 30.34
CA GLY A 285 -2.97 -27.53 29.19
C GLY A 285 -1.59 -27.05 28.77
N GLY A 286 -0.79 -26.53 29.72
CA GLY A 286 0.60 -26.12 29.53
C GLY A 286 0.80 -25.06 28.45
N LEU A 287 2.00 -25.01 27.86
CA LEU A 287 2.35 -24.00 26.84
C LEU A 287 1.51 -24.12 25.54
N ARG A 288 1.01 -25.32 25.25
CA ARG A 288 0.15 -25.61 24.07
C ARG A 288 -1.22 -24.93 24.13
N THR A 289 -1.64 -24.54 25.34
CA THR A 289 -2.84 -23.74 25.57
C THR A 289 -2.69 -22.31 25.03
N PHE A 290 -1.47 -21.79 24.99
CA PHE A 290 -1.18 -20.41 24.58
C PHE A 290 -0.71 -20.27 23.12
N LEU A 291 -0.05 -21.29 22.56
CA LEU A 291 0.62 -21.22 21.25
C LEU A 291 -0.31 -21.45 20.03
N SER A 292 0.24 -21.30 18.81
CA SER A 292 -0.39 -21.45 17.47
C SER A 292 -1.38 -22.62 17.28
N HIS A 293 -1.18 -23.74 17.99
CA HIS A 293 -2.07 -24.91 18.00
C HIS A 293 -3.18 -24.85 19.06
N GLY A 294 -3.30 -23.72 19.74
CA GLY A 294 -4.25 -23.45 20.80
C GLY A 294 -5.68 -23.43 20.28
N VAL A 295 -6.59 -23.93 21.11
CA VAL A 295 -8.02 -24.02 20.82
C VAL A 295 -8.57 -22.65 20.39
N GLY A 296 -9.03 -22.57 19.14
CA GLY A 296 -9.61 -21.36 18.54
C GLY A 296 -8.67 -20.52 17.67
N ASN A 297 -7.35 -20.64 17.78
CA ASN A 297 -6.44 -19.81 16.97
C ASN A 297 -6.47 -20.16 15.47
N GLY A 298 -6.61 -21.45 15.13
CA GLY A 298 -6.81 -21.85 13.73
C GLY A 298 -8.07 -21.24 13.11
N LEU A 299 -9.16 -21.11 13.90
CA LEU A 299 -10.38 -20.44 13.47
C LEU A 299 -10.17 -18.92 13.30
N ASN A 300 -9.35 -18.29 14.14
CA ASN A 300 -8.96 -16.88 14.00
C ASN A 300 -8.23 -16.60 12.68
N VAL A 301 -7.38 -17.51 12.22
CA VAL A 301 -6.62 -17.38 10.96
C VAL A 301 -7.51 -17.68 9.76
N ILE A 302 -8.25 -18.80 9.78
CA ILE A 302 -9.18 -19.18 8.70
C ILE A 302 -10.22 -18.09 8.46
N LYS A 303 -10.68 -17.43 9.53
CA LYS A 303 -11.64 -16.34 9.47
C LYS A 303 -11.16 -15.15 8.60
N ILE A 304 -9.85 -14.86 8.56
CA ILE A 304 -9.32 -13.63 7.93
C ILE A 304 -9.70 -13.56 6.46
N GLY A 305 -9.50 -14.64 5.70
CA GLY A 305 -9.74 -14.67 4.27
C GLY A 305 -11.21 -14.36 3.90
N PRO A 306 -12.19 -15.16 4.36
CA PRO A 306 -13.60 -14.94 4.10
C PRO A 306 -14.11 -13.60 4.62
N GLU A 307 -13.69 -13.18 5.82
CA GLU A 307 -14.05 -11.88 6.40
C GLU A 307 -13.61 -10.73 5.49
N THR A 308 -12.37 -10.79 5.02
CA THR A 308 -11.78 -9.74 4.20
C THR A 308 -12.39 -9.73 2.79
N ALA A 309 -12.60 -10.90 2.19
CA ALA A 309 -13.23 -11.04 0.87
C ALA A 309 -14.67 -10.50 0.86
N VAL A 310 -15.50 -10.92 1.81
CA VAL A 310 -16.90 -10.44 1.89
C VAL A 310 -16.94 -8.94 2.20
N ARG A 311 -16.08 -8.45 3.11
CA ARG A 311 -16.03 -7.02 3.44
C ARG A 311 -15.68 -6.18 2.22
N PHE A 312 -14.63 -6.52 1.48
CA PHE A 312 -14.25 -5.74 0.29
C PHE A 312 -15.27 -5.85 -0.83
N GLY A 313 -15.78 -7.06 -1.11
CA GLY A 313 -16.82 -7.24 -2.13
C GLY A 313 -18.08 -6.45 -1.82
N CYS A 314 -18.55 -6.47 -0.57
CA CYS A 314 -19.71 -5.69 -0.15
C CYS A 314 -19.43 -4.18 -0.09
N TYR A 315 -18.21 -3.76 0.26
CA TYR A 315 -17.82 -2.34 0.26
C TYR A 315 -17.85 -1.76 -1.14
N GLU A 316 -17.30 -2.50 -2.11
CA GLU A 316 -17.31 -2.10 -3.52
C GLU A 316 -18.73 -2.04 -4.08
N LEU A 317 -19.55 -3.05 -3.81
CA LEU A 317 -20.95 -3.05 -4.21
C LEU A 317 -21.72 -1.86 -3.58
N ALA A 318 -21.50 -1.61 -2.29
CA ALA A 318 -22.14 -0.49 -1.60
C ALA A 318 -21.70 0.86 -2.18
N ASN A 319 -20.42 1.02 -2.50
CA ASN A 319 -19.92 2.24 -3.16
C ASN A 319 -20.54 2.43 -4.54
N ARG A 320 -20.63 1.40 -5.38
CA ARG A 320 -21.25 1.52 -6.71
C ARG A 320 -22.72 1.91 -6.64
N VAL A 321 -23.46 1.31 -5.70
CA VAL A 321 -24.87 1.64 -5.48
C VAL A 321 -25.01 3.08 -4.99
N LEU A 322 -24.18 3.51 -4.04
CA LEU A 322 -24.24 4.88 -3.51
C LEU A 322 -23.77 5.93 -4.51
N ALA A 323 -22.77 5.63 -5.35
CA ALA A 323 -22.35 6.50 -6.44
C ALA A 323 -23.49 6.73 -7.44
N HIS A 324 -24.20 5.65 -7.81
CA HIS A 324 -25.36 5.74 -8.69
C HIS A 324 -26.51 6.54 -8.06
N LEU A 325 -26.72 6.42 -6.74
CA LEU A 325 -27.72 7.19 -6.00
C LEU A 325 -27.34 8.68 -5.84
N GLU A 326 -26.04 9.00 -5.73
CA GLU A 326 -25.53 10.37 -5.68
C GLU A 326 -25.34 10.99 -7.09
N GLY A 327 -25.62 10.26 -8.17
CA GLY A 327 -25.53 10.73 -9.55
C GLY A 327 -24.10 10.86 -10.11
N HIS A 328 -23.13 10.16 -9.52
CA HIS A 328 -21.73 10.16 -9.97
C HIS A 328 -21.41 8.83 -10.65
N ASP A 329 -20.81 8.85 -11.85
CA ASP A 329 -20.41 7.64 -12.58
C ASP A 329 -19.16 6.95 -11.98
N ASN A 330 -18.39 7.68 -11.16
CA ASN A 330 -17.14 7.21 -10.56
C ASN A 330 -17.31 6.87 -9.06
N ALA A 331 -17.06 5.61 -8.70
CA ALA A 331 -17.10 5.12 -7.31
C ALA A 331 -16.06 5.77 -6.36
N ARG A 332 -15.13 6.58 -6.88
CA ARG A 332 -14.11 7.29 -6.09
C ARG A 332 -14.60 8.65 -5.57
N GLU A 333 -15.60 9.25 -6.21
CA GLU A 333 -16.10 10.61 -5.94
C GLU A 333 -17.31 10.65 -4.98
N ILE A 334 -17.55 9.57 -4.25
CA ILE A 334 -18.66 9.47 -3.29
C ILE A 334 -18.40 10.35 -2.06
N SER A 335 -19.46 10.94 -1.51
CA SER A 335 -19.40 11.78 -0.30
C SER A 335 -18.78 11.02 0.90
N PRO A 336 -18.08 11.69 1.83
CA PRO A 336 -17.50 11.06 3.02
C PRO A 336 -18.53 10.30 3.88
N ILE A 337 -19.76 10.82 3.96
CA ILE A 337 -20.87 10.21 4.69
C ILE A 337 -21.31 8.91 4.01
N SER A 338 -21.44 8.92 2.68
CA SER A 338 -21.79 7.71 1.94
C SER A 338 -20.67 6.67 1.98
N LYS A 339 -19.40 7.05 1.94
CA LYS A 339 -18.26 6.14 2.19
C LYS A 339 -18.33 5.50 3.58
N PHE A 340 -18.71 6.27 4.59
CA PHE A 340 -18.92 5.76 5.95
C PHE A 340 -20.07 4.74 6.01
N PHE A 341 -21.22 5.02 5.38
CA PHE A 341 -22.33 4.06 5.30
C PHE A 341 -21.97 2.81 4.49
N ALA A 342 -21.25 2.95 3.37
CA ALA A 342 -20.73 1.84 2.58
C ALA A 342 -19.85 0.92 3.43
N GLY A 343 -18.92 1.51 4.21
CA GLY A 343 -18.10 0.80 5.17
C GLY A 343 -18.92 0.09 6.26
N GLY A 344 -19.95 0.75 6.77
CA GLY A 344 -20.89 0.19 7.75
C GLY A 344 -21.64 -1.02 7.21
N ILE A 345 -22.27 -0.90 6.05
CA ILE A 345 -23.02 -1.99 5.38
C ILE A 345 -22.09 -3.18 5.10
N ALA A 346 -20.92 -2.91 4.52
CA ALA A 346 -19.92 -3.93 4.24
C ALA A 346 -19.47 -4.67 5.50
N GLY A 347 -19.22 -3.93 6.59
CA GLY A 347 -18.85 -4.49 7.88
C GLY A 347 -19.95 -5.36 8.48
N VAL A 348 -21.21 -4.89 8.47
CA VAL A 348 -22.38 -5.65 8.95
C VAL A 348 -22.53 -6.94 8.17
N THR A 349 -22.52 -6.90 6.84
CA THR A 349 -22.66 -8.07 5.98
C THR A 349 -21.53 -9.07 6.18
N ALA A 350 -20.28 -8.61 6.21
CA ALA A 350 -19.12 -9.47 6.50
C ALA A 350 -19.24 -10.16 7.86
N GLN A 351 -19.71 -9.45 8.88
CA GLN A 351 -19.90 -10.03 10.20
C GLN A 351 -21.03 -11.04 10.23
N CYS A 352 -22.15 -10.79 9.56
CA CYS A 352 -23.23 -11.77 9.44
C CYS A 352 -22.71 -13.07 8.80
N SER A 353 -21.97 -12.99 7.70
CA SER A 353 -21.43 -14.17 7.01
C SER A 353 -20.44 -14.98 7.87
N VAL A 354 -19.63 -14.30 8.69
CA VAL A 354 -18.53 -14.92 9.42
C VAL A 354 -18.90 -15.23 10.89
N TYR A 355 -20.03 -14.73 11.37
CA TYR A 355 -20.47 -14.89 12.76
C TYR A 355 -20.48 -16.34 13.28
N PRO A 356 -20.86 -17.36 12.49
CA PRO A 356 -20.82 -18.76 12.95
C PRO A 356 -19.41 -19.22 13.37
N ILE A 357 -18.37 -18.74 12.67
CA ILE A 357 -16.97 -19.05 12.98
C ILE A 357 -16.56 -18.38 14.30
N ASP A 358 -17.02 -17.14 14.53
CA ASP A 358 -16.78 -16.42 15.79
C ASP A 358 -17.43 -17.13 16.98
N THR A 359 -18.69 -17.54 16.84
CA THR A 359 -19.41 -18.28 17.88
C THR A 359 -18.73 -19.60 18.19
N LEU A 360 -18.29 -20.34 17.15
CA LEU A 360 -17.58 -21.60 17.31
C LEU A 360 -16.24 -21.42 18.04
N LYS A 361 -15.44 -20.45 17.60
CA LYS A 361 -14.17 -20.09 18.23
C LYS A 361 -14.38 -19.80 19.71
N PHE A 362 -15.32 -18.91 20.02
CA PHE A 362 -15.56 -18.46 21.37
C PHE A 362 -16.02 -19.61 22.27
N ARG A 363 -16.96 -20.45 21.81
CA ARG A 363 -17.41 -21.64 22.55
C ARG A 363 -16.29 -22.65 22.77
N MET A 364 -15.44 -22.89 21.77
CA MET A 364 -14.28 -23.76 21.93
C MET A 364 -13.30 -23.23 23.00
N GLN A 365 -13.07 -21.91 23.05
CA GLN A 365 -12.25 -21.29 24.10
C GLN A 365 -12.88 -21.41 25.49
N CYS A 366 -14.22 -21.47 25.57
CA CYS A 366 -14.96 -21.68 26.81
C CYS A 366 -15.04 -23.15 27.24
N GLU A 367 -14.94 -24.12 26.31
CA GLU A 367 -15.14 -25.55 26.59
C GLU A 367 -13.88 -26.27 27.09
N THR A 368 -12.70 -25.66 26.99
CA THR A 368 -11.45 -26.29 27.44
C THR A 368 -11.38 -26.40 28.97
N VAL A 369 -11.50 -27.63 29.47
CA VAL A 369 -11.33 -28.02 30.88
C VAL A 369 -10.15 -28.99 30.99
N GLN A 370 -9.51 -29.08 32.16
CA GLN A 370 -8.55 -30.17 32.45
C GLN A 370 -9.17 -31.52 32.08
N HIS A 371 -8.45 -32.33 31.31
CA HIS A 371 -8.85 -33.66 30.80
C HIS A 371 -10.01 -33.68 29.78
N GLY A 372 -10.39 -32.55 29.19
CA GLY A 372 -11.36 -32.49 28.09
C GLY A 372 -10.77 -32.89 26.71
N PRO A 373 -11.62 -33.21 25.71
CA PRO A 373 -11.16 -33.48 24.35
C PRO A 373 -10.47 -32.25 23.76
N TRP A 374 -9.44 -32.46 22.93
CA TRP A 374 -8.62 -31.40 22.35
C TRP A 374 -8.63 -31.43 20.81
N GLY A 375 -8.26 -30.31 20.18
CA GLY A 375 -8.11 -30.22 18.72
C GLY A 375 -9.37 -30.59 17.93
N ARG A 376 -9.25 -31.50 16.95
CA ARG A 376 -10.36 -31.90 16.06
C ARG A 376 -11.53 -32.55 16.81
N ALA A 377 -11.25 -33.27 17.89
CA ALA A 377 -12.28 -33.91 18.71
C ALA A 377 -13.14 -32.87 19.45
N LEU A 378 -12.49 -31.82 19.98
CA LEU A 378 -13.18 -30.68 20.57
C LEU A 378 -14.05 -29.97 19.54
N LEU A 379 -13.49 -29.64 18.37
CA LEU A 379 -14.21 -28.99 17.27
C LEU A 379 -15.49 -29.75 16.90
N LYS A 380 -15.40 -31.07 16.67
CA LYS A 380 -16.56 -31.92 16.33
C LYS A 380 -17.60 -31.93 17.46
N ARG A 381 -17.16 -31.96 18.72
CA ARG A 381 -18.05 -31.94 19.90
C ARG A 381 -18.77 -30.59 20.01
N THR A 382 -18.05 -29.47 19.90
CA THR A 382 -18.63 -28.13 19.98
C THR A 382 -19.61 -27.88 18.83
N LEU A 383 -19.30 -28.32 17.60
CA LEU A 383 -20.20 -28.27 16.45
C LEU A 383 -21.52 -29.00 16.74
N ARG A 384 -21.43 -30.28 17.15
CA ARG A 384 -22.61 -31.13 17.43
C ARG A 384 -23.43 -30.60 18.60
N THR A 385 -22.80 -30.23 19.71
CA THR A 385 -23.49 -29.74 20.90
C THR A 385 -24.14 -28.38 20.69
N THR A 386 -23.49 -27.48 19.93
CA THR A 386 -24.06 -26.17 19.57
C THR A 386 -25.32 -26.33 18.74
N HIS A 387 -25.26 -27.17 17.70
CA HIS A 387 -26.41 -27.45 16.84
C HIS A 387 -27.53 -28.18 17.61
N ALA A 388 -27.20 -29.18 18.42
CA ALA A 388 -28.18 -29.97 19.16
C ALA A 388 -28.91 -29.16 20.26
N LYS A 389 -28.22 -28.23 20.94
CA LYS A 389 -28.80 -27.45 22.04
C LYS A 389 -29.65 -26.25 21.60
N GLY A 390 -29.41 -25.68 20.42
CA GLY A 390 -30.11 -24.44 20.02
C GLY A 390 -30.25 -24.22 18.52
N GLY A 391 -30.04 -25.27 17.71
CA GLY A 391 -30.25 -25.25 16.27
C GLY A 391 -29.49 -24.12 15.56
N PHE A 392 -30.13 -23.52 14.56
CA PHE A 392 -29.57 -22.41 13.78
C PHE A 392 -29.39 -21.13 14.61
N HIS A 393 -30.31 -20.85 15.55
CA HIS A 393 -30.29 -19.64 16.36
C HIS A 393 -29.06 -19.58 17.30
N ALA A 394 -28.56 -20.72 17.75
CA ALA A 394 -27.35 -20.78 18.59
C ALA A 394 -26.11 -20.20 17.90
N TRP A 395 -26.01 -20.30 16.58
CA TRP A 395 -24.84 -19.83 15.82
C TRP A 395 -24.77 -18.31 15.75
N TYR A 396 -25.91 -17.62 15.79
CA TYR A 396 -26.04 -16.16 15.66
C TYR A 396 -26.35 -15.45 16.97
N ARG A 397 -26.30 -16.17 18.10
CA ARG A 397 -26.59 -15.59 19.41
C ARG A 397 -25.57 -14.51 19.76
N GLY A 398 -26.07 -13.32 20.13
CA GLY A 398 -25.26 -12.13 20.40
C GLY A 398 -24.93 -11.26 19.18
N LEU A 399 -25.37 -11.64 17.95
CA LEU A 399 -25.08 -10.88 16.73
C LEU A 399 -25.59 -9.45 16.84
N SER A 400 -26.81 -9.26 17.34
CA SER A 400 -27.43 -7.93 17.50
C SER A 400 -26.54 -6.98 18.30
N LEU A 401 -25.97 -7.42 19.42
CA LEU A 401 -25.03 -6.63 20.22
C LEU A 401 -23.71 -6.38 19.51
N GLY A 402 -23.23 -7.36 18.74
CA GLY A 402 -22.05 -7.21 17.91
C GLY A 402 -22.22 -6.14 16.81
N LEU A 403 -23.41 -6.09 16.20
CA LEU A 403 -23.73 -5.10 15.17
C LEU A 403 -23.93 -3.71 15.78
N VAL A 404 -24.74 -3.61 16.85
CA VAL A 404 -24.99 -2.34 17.54
C VAL A 404 -23.70 -1.73 18.10
N GLY A 405 -22.78 -2.54 18.61
CA GLY A 405 -21.49 -2.02 19.12
C GLY A 405 -20.53 -1.54 18.03
N ARG A 406 -20.63 -2.05 16.80
CA ARG A 406 -19.67 -1.71 15.73
C ARG A 406 -19.77 -0.27 15.26
N PHE A 407 -20.99 0.25 15.12
CA PHE A 407 -21.20 1.59 14.61
C PHE A 407 -20.67 2.68 15.58
N PRO A 408 -21.00 2.66 16.89
CA PRO A 408 -20.39 3.55 17.88
C PRO A 408 -18.87 3.41 17.94
N TYR A 409 -18.33 2.19 17.82
CA TYR A 409 -16.89 1.98 17.80
C TYR A 409 -16.26 2.74 16.62
N SER A 410 -16.79 2.57 15.40
CA SER A 410 -16.25 3.23 14.21
C SER A 410 -16.38 4.75 14.27
N ALA A 411 -17.50 5.26 14.78
CA ALA A 411 -17.74 6.69 14.92
C ALA A 411 -16.77 7.33 15.94
N ILE A 412 -16.64 6.72 17.12
CA ILE A 412 -15.72 7.21 18.17
C ILE A 412 -14.27 7.12 17.70
N ASP A 413 -13.88 6.02 17.05
CA ASP A 413 -12.53 5.83 16.52
C ASP A 413 -12.18 6.90 15.49
N MET A 414 -13.07 7.15 14.51
CA MET A 414 -12.87 8.16 13.48
C MET A 414 -12.73 9.58 14.06
N VAL A 415 -13.66 9.99 14.93
CA VAL A 415 -13.60 11.30 15.59
C VAL A 415 -12.33 11.44 16.42
N THR A 416 -11.98 10.42 17.20
CA THR A 416 -10.78 10.46 18.05
C THR A 416 -9.50 10.46 17.21
N TYR A 417 -9.48 9.72 16.10
CA TYR A 417 -8.37 9.69 15.16
C TYR A 417 -8.13 11.05 14.53
N GLU A 418 -9.19 11.71 14.05
CA GLU A 418 -9.11 13.07 13.49
C GLU A 418 -8.61 14.08 14.53
N MET A 419 -9.21 14.07 15.73
CA MET A 419 -8.76 14.95 16.83
C MET A 419 -7.27 14.75 17.18
N LEU A 420 -6.81 13.49 17.25
CA LEU A 420 -5.41 13.19 17.56
C LEU A 420 -4.47 13.55 16.40
N LYS A 421 -4.89 13.33 15.15
CA LYS A 421 -4.13 13.69 13.95
C LYS A 421 -3.97 15.21 13.85
N ASP A 422 -5.03 15.96 14.08
CA ASP A 422 -5.00 17.43 14.00
C ASP A 422 -4.18 18.02 15.15
N ALA A 423 -4.29 17.45 16.36
CA ALA A 423 -3.43 17.83 17.48
C ALA A 423 -1.94 17.54 17.20
N TYR A 424 -1.62 16.42 16.56
CA TYR A 424 -0.25 16.09 16.14
C TYR A 424 0.27 17.08 15.09
N LYS A 425 -0.52 17.34 14.04
CA LYS A 425 -0.18 18.32 12.99
C LYS A 425 0.07 19.71 13.58
N ALA A 426 -0.82 20.19 14.44
CA ALA A 426 -0.66 21.48 15.13
C ALA A 426 0.60 21.53 16.00
N HIS A 427 0.97 20.43 16.66
CA HIS A 427 2.20 20.38 17.45
C HIS A 427 3.46 20.36 16.58
N ALA A 428 3.46 19.57 15.50
CA ALA A 428 4.59 19.44 14.58
C ALA A 428 4.82 20.72 13.76
N ALA A 429 3.74 21.34 13.27
CA ALA A 429 3.77 22.63 12.57
C ALA A 429 4.43 23.72 13.43
N ARG A 430 4.06 23.82 14.72
CA ARG A 430 4.68 24.75 15.67
C ARG A 430 6.17 24.49 15.92
N ARG A 431 6.62 23.24 15.82
CA ARG A 431 8.04 22.91 15.99
C ARG A 431 8.88 23.18 14.75
N LEU A 432 8.30 22.97 13.56
CA LEU A 432 9.00 23.10 12.29
C LEU A 432 8.84 24.49 11.65
N GLY A 433 7.92 25.31 12.15
CA GLY A 433 7.64 26.63 11.59
C GLY A 433 6.92 26.59 10.23
N VAL A 434 6.26 25.48 9.92
CA VAL A 434 5.56 25.23 8.64
C VAL A 434 4.04 25.30 8.86
N GLU A 435 3.29 25.59 7.81
CA GLU A 435 1.82 25.58 7.84
C GLU A 435 1.27 24.18 8.17
N THR A 436 0.11 24.12 8.85
CA THR A 436 -0.45 22.87 9.39
C THR A 436 -0.82 21.82 8.34
N ASP A 437 -1.08 22.25 7.12
CA ASP A 437 -1.52 21.38 6.03
C ASP A 437 -0.35 20.62 5.37
N ASP A 438 0.87 21.14 5.44
CA ASP A 438 2.07 20.51 4.87
C ASP A 438 2.64 19.38 5.74
N VAL A 439 2.17 19.25 6.98
CA VAL A 439 2.64 18.20 7.88
C VAL A 439 1.98 16.86 7.55
N VAL A 440 2.71 15.99 6.85
CA VAL A 440 2.31 14.59 6.62
C VAL A 440 2.80 13.71 7.77
N PRO A 441 1.91 13.04 8.53
CA PRO A 441 2.33 12.15 9.61
C PRO A 441 3.00 10.90 9.04
N GLY A 442 4.23 10.60 9.47
CA GLY A 442 4.92 9.36 9.08
C GLY A 442 4.17 8.10 9.55
N ASN A 443 4.49 6.95 8.95
CA ASN A 443 3.81 5.67 9.19
C ASN A 443 3.75 5.27 10.68
N SER A 444 4.82 5.56 11.44
CA SER A 444 4.88 5.30 12.88
C SER A 444 3.95 6.21 13.69
N ALA A 445 3.93 7.51 13.39
CA ALA A 445 3.04 8.48 14.03
C ALA A 445 1.56 8.14 13.73
N THR A 446 1.25 7.84 12.47
CA THR A 446 -0.08 7.36 12.05
C THR A 446 -0.48 6.09 12.79
N GLY A 447 0.46 5.15 12.96
CA GLY A 447 0.24 3.93 13.73
C GLY A 447 -0.07 4.19 15.21
N VAL A 448 0.68 5.08 15.87
CA VAL A 448 0.45 5.43 17.29
C VAL A 448 -0.87 6.16 17.48
N ILE A 449 -1.21 7.09 16.59
CA ILE A 449 -2.49 7.80 16.59
C ILE A 449 -3.64 6.80 16.44
N GLY A 450 -3.57 5.91 15.45
CA GLY A 450 -4.57 4.86 15.23
C GLY A 450 -4.68 3.86 16.38
N ALA A 451 -3.57 3.49 17.03
CA ALA A 451 -3.59 2.62 18.21
C ALA A 451 -4.28 3.31 19.40
N SER A 452 -4.07 4.61 19.55
CA SER A 452 -4.62 5.41 20.65
C SER A 452 -6.11 5.65 20.46
N SER A 453 -6.54 6.05 19.25
CA SER A 453 -7.96 6.23 18.91
C SER A 453 -8.73 4.93 19.06
N GLY A 454 -8.19 3.83 18.52
CA GLY A 454 -8.82 2.52 18.58
C GLY A 454 -8.94 1.99 20.01
N SER A 455 -7.94 2.25 20.87
CA SER A 455 -7.97 1.87 22.29
C SER A 455 -9.03 2.66 23.07
N PHE A 456 -9.19 3.95 22.77
CA PHE A 456 -10.22 4.80 23.36
C PHE A 456 -11.62 4.34 22.95
N ALA A 457 -11.84 4.14 21.64
CA ALA A 457 -13.09 3.62 21.10
C ALA A 457 -13.44 2.23 21.66
N ALA A 458 -12.45 1.33 21.76
CA ALA A 458 -12.61 0.00 22.34
C ALA A 458 -13.03 0.07 23.82
N THR A 459 -12.51 1.04 24.57
CA THR A 459 -12.85 1.24 25.99
C THR A 459 -14.26 1.79 26.16
N ALA A 460 -14.66 2.76 25.34
CA ALA A 460 -15.99 3.35 25.37
C ALA A 460 -17.09 2.31 25.07
N VAL A 461 -16.86 1.44 24.08
CA VAL A 461 -17.82 0.43 23.63
C VAL A 461 -17.69 -0.90 24.39
N TYR A 462 -16.68 -1.03 25.26
CA TYR A 462 -16.35 -2.27 25.96
C TYR A 462 -17.52 -2.93 26.71
N PRO A 463 -18.43 -2.18 27.38
CA PRO A 463 -19.60 -2.76 28.04
C PRO A 463 -20.46 -3.64 27.10
N LEU A 464 -20.68 -3.20 25.86
CA LEU A 464 -21.44 -3.97 24.87
C LEU A 464 -20.69 -5.23 24.45
N ASN A 465 -19.36 -5.17 24.37
CA ASN A 465 -18.52 -6.32 24.06
C ASN A 465 -18.58 -7.39 25.16
N VAL A 466 -18.61 -6.99 26.44
CA VAL A 466 -18.79 -7.92 27.58
C VAL A 466 -20.16 -8.58 27.54
N LEU A 467 -21.23 -7.83 27.27
CA LEU A 467 -22.58 -8.39 27.19
C LEU A 467 -22.73 -9.38 26.02
N ARG A 468 -22.19 -9.02 24.85
CA ARG A 468 -22.13 -9.90 23.67
C ARG A 468 -21.44 -11.22 24.00
N THR A 469 -20.24 -11.15 24.56
CA THR A 469 -19.42 -12.34 24.84
C THR A 469 -20.06 -13.24 25.90
N ARG A 470 -20.72 -12.69 26.92
CA ARG A 470 -21.50 -13.49 27.89
C ARG A 470 -22.64 -14.27 27.23
N LEU A 471 -23.35 -13.65 26.29
CA LEU A 471 -24.41 -14.30 25.52
C LEU A 471 -23.88 -15.39 24.58
N GLN A 472 -22.68 -15.19 24.00
CA GLN A 472 -22.01 -16.21 23.20
C GLN A 472 -21.51 -17.39 24.05
N ALA A 473 -21.10 -17.13 25.31
CA ALA A 473 -20.60 -18.12 26.27
C ALA A 473 -21.68 -19.05 26.82
N GLU A 474 -22.93 -18.64 26.73
CA GLU A 474 -24.05 -19.33 27.35
C GLU A 474 -24.15 -20.79 26.91
N GLY A 475 -24.35 -21.68 27.89
CA GLY A 475 -24.50 -23.13 27.68
C GLY A 475 -23.18 -23.89 27.55
N THR A 476 -22.04 -23.21 27.77
CA THR A 476 -20.70 -23.81 27.91
C THR A 476 -20.38 -24.11 29.38
N CYS A 477 -19.35 -24.91 29.64
CA CYS A 477 -18.96 -25.29 31.01
C CYS A 477 -18.52 -24.09 31.87
N LEU A 478 -17.88 -23.07 31.27
CA LEU A 478 -17.49 -21.85 31.96
C LEU A 478 -18.68 -20.89 32.21
N HIS A 479 -19.77 -20.98 31.44
CA HIS A 479 -20.98 -20.19 31.67
C HIS A 479 -22.28 -21.00 31.47
N PRO A 480 -22.67 -21.83 32.45
CA PRO A 480 -23.86 -22.68 32.35
C PRO A 480 -25.19 -21.91 32.46
N ARG A 481 -25.15 -20.63 32.81
CA ARG A 481 -26.34 -19.80 33.02
C ARG A 481 -27.00 -19.47 31.70
N LEU A 482 -28.29 -19.76 31.61
CA LEU A 482 -29.11 -19.36 30.47
C LEU A 482 -29.66 -17.93 30.68
N TYR A 483 -29.54 -17.11 29.65
CA TYR A 483 -30.07 -15.74 29.61
C TYR A 483 -31.26 -15.70 28.66
N THR A 484 -32.30 -14.94 29.01
CA THR A 484 -33.47 -14.82 28.12
C THR A 484 -33.25 -13.77 27.03
N GLY A 485 -32.36 -12.80 27.23
CA GLY A 485 -32.03 -11.77 26.27
C GLY A 485 -31.06 -10.71 26.79
N LEU A 486 -30.84 -9.65 26.01
CA LEU A 486 -29.92 -8.55 26.32
C LEU A 486 -30.23 -7.90 27.68
N TRP A 487 -31.50 -7.57 27.93
CA TRP A 487 -31.90 -6.90 29.16
C TRP A 487 -31.62 -7.77 30.40
N ASP A 488 -31.85 -9.08 30.28
CA ASP A 488 -31.61 -10.03 31.35
C ASP A 488 -30.11 -10.14 31.69
N VAL A 489 -29.24 -10.22 30.67
CA VAL A 489 -27.77 -10.24 30.86
C VAL A 489 -27.30 -8.94 31.51
N THR A 490 -27.81 -7.80 31.05
CA THR A 490 -27.43 -6.47 31.53
C THR A 490 -27.80 -6.31 33.01
N ARG A 491 -29.07 -6.57 33.34
CA ARG A 491 -29.60 -6.48 34.70
C ARG A 491 -28.88 -7.43 35.65
N ARG A 492 -28.67 -8.68 35.25
CA ARG A 492 -27.98 -9.67 36.08
C ARG A 492 -26.52 -9.32 36.27
N THR A 493 -25.81 -8.89 35.22
CA THR A 493 -24.40 -8.46 35.31
C THR A 493 -24.26 -7.30 36.29
N PHE A 494 -25.14 -6.30 36.18
CA PHE A 494 -25.16 -5.17 37.12
C PHE A 494 -25.45 -5.62 38.55
N LYS A 495 -26.42 -6.52 38.76
CA LYS A 495 -26.79 -7.01 40.10
C LYS A 495 -25.70 -7.88 40.75
N THR A 496 -24.97 -8.68 39.98
CA THR A 496 -23.98 -9.62 40.53
C THR A 496 -22.57 -9.07 40.61
N GLU A 497 -22.17 -8.21 39.67
CA GLU A 497 -20.79 -7.73 39.52
C GLU A 497 -20.65 -6.20 39.55
N GLY A 498 -21.78 -5.48 39.59
CA GLY A 498 -21.81 -4.02 39.54
C GLY A 498 -21.26 -3.46 38.23
N VAL A 499 -20.94 -2.16 38.25
CA VAL A 499 -20.41 -1.43 37.08
C VAL A 499 -19.06 -2.01 36.60
N ARG A 500 -18.24 -2.54 37.53
CA ARG A 500 -16.95 -3.14 37.20
C ARG A 500 -17.06 -4.41 36.35
N GLY A 501 -18.18 -5.14 36.45
CA GLY A 501 -18.43 -6.33 35.62
C GLY A 501 -18.42 -6.06 34.12
N PHE A 502 -18.80 -4.84 33.71
CA PHE A 502 -18.85 -4.42 32.30
C PHE A 502 -17.47 -4.10 31.70
N PHE A 503 -16.42 -3.96 32.53
CA PHE A 503 -15.05 -3.66 32.10
C PHE A 503 -14.08 -4.83 32.32
N LYS A 504 -14.63 -6.02 32.59
CA LYS A 504 -13.85 -7.21 32.90
C LYS A 504 -13.14 -7.74 31.66
N GLY A 505 -11.83 -7.94 31.76
CA GLY A 505 -10.99 -8.33 30.64
C GLY A 505 -10.52 -7.15 29.77
N LEU A 506 -10.80 -5.89 30.15
CA LEU A 506 -10.35 -4.72 29.40
C LEU A 506 -8.83 -4.64 29.35
N THR A 507 -8.13 -4.88 30.46
CA THR A 507 -6.65 -4.80 30.53
C THR A 507 -5.95 -5.73 29.53
N PRO A 508 -6.22 -7.06 29.48
CA PRO A 508 -5.62 -7.91 28.45
C PRO A 508 -6.09 -7.56 27.04
N ASN A 509 -7.32 -7.06 26.87
CA ASN A 509 -7.81 -6.57 25.58
C ASN A 509 -7.02 -5.35 25.10
N LEU A 510 -6.68 -4.39 25.98
CA LEU A 510 -5.89 -3.21 25.64
C LEU A 510 -4.41 -3.57 25.43
N ALA A 511 -3.85 -4.43 26.29
CA ALA A 511 -2.46 -4.87 26.22
C ALA A 511 -2.12 -5.57 24.89
N ARG A 512 -3.12 -6.14 24.18
CA ARG A 512 -2.90 -6.78 22.88
C ARG A 512 -2.79 -5.81 21.71
N PHE A 513 -3.28 -4.56 21.81
CA PHE A 513 -3.36 -3.64 20.66
C PHE A 513 -1.98 -3.23 20.14
N ALA A 514 -1.11 -2.74 21.02
CA ALA A 514 0.24 -2.32 20.65
C ALA A 514 1.05 -3.44 19.97
N PRO A 515 1.22 -4.64 20.57
CA PRO A 515 1.96 -5.72 19.91
C PRO A 515 1.28 -6.19 18.62
N ALA A 516 -0.06 -6.28 18.59
CA ALA A 516 -0.76 -6.68 17.37
C ALA A 516 -0.48 -5.73 16.21
N LEU A 517 -0.49 -4.41 16.46
CA LEU A 517 -0.21 -3.40 15.44
C LEU A 517 1.25 -3.49 14.96
N SER A 518 2.21 -3.51 15.89
CA SER A 518 3.63 -3.60 15.56
C SER A 518 3.96 -4.84 14.72
N ILE A 519 3.42 -6.00 15.11
CA ILE A 519 3.65 -7.25 14.37
C ILE A 519 3.02 -7.20 12.99
N THR A 520 1.80 -6.66 12.88
CA THR A 520 1.13 -6.53 11.58
C THR A 520 1.95 -5.66 10.64
N MET A 521 2.43 -4.50 11.11
CA MET A 521 3.25 -3.59 10.29
C MET A 521 4.57 -4.23 9.87
N ILE A 522 5.33 -4.79 10.81
CA ILE A 522 6.62 -5.44 10.52
C ILE A 522 6.44 -6.59 9.54
N THR A 523 5.44 -7.44 9.79
CA THR A 523 5.18 -8.61 8.94
C THR A 523 4.68 -8.16 7.56
N TYR A 524 3.84 -7.13 7.49
CA TYR A 524 3.34 -6.59 6.23
C TYR A 524 4.48 -6.02 5.39
N GLU A 525 5.40 -5.25 5.99
CA GLU A 525 6.58 -4.74 5.29
C GLU A 525 7.49 -5.87 4.77
N HIS A 526 7.73 -6.89 5.58
CA HIS A 526 8.51 -8.06 5.15
C HIS A 526 7.80 -8.83 4.03
N MET A 527 6.49 -9.04 4.13
CA MET A 527 5.71 -9.72 3.09
C MET A 527 5.70 -8.93 1.78
N LYS A 528 5.61 -7.60 1.83
CA LYS A 528 5.75 -6.76 0.63
C LYS A 528 7.12 -6.93 -0.02
N ARG A 529 8.22 -6.95 0.77
CA ARG A 529 9.58 -7.21 0.25
C ARG A 529 9.67 -8.60 -0.40
N LEU A 530 9.16 -9.63 0.28
CA LEU A 530 9.20 -11.02 -0.22
C LEU A 530 8.39 -11.22 -1.50
N LEU A 531 7.26 -10.51 -1.62
CA LEU A 531 6.39 -10.57 -2.79
C LEU A 531 6.82 -9.61 -3.92
N GLY A 532 7.94 -8.89 -3.76
CA GLY A 532 8.45 -7.95 -4.76
C GLY A 532 7.57 -6.71 -4.96
N ILE A 533 6.69 -6.40 -4.00
CA ILE A 533 5.75 -5.27 -4.05
C ILE A 533 6.29 -4.04 -3.32
N TRP A 534 7.62 -3.93 -3.24
CA TRP A 534 8.28 -2.79 -2.63
C TRP A 534 8.35 -1.67 -3.67
N GLY A 535 7.48 -0.68 -3.53
CA GLY A 535 7.55 0.61 -4.21
C GLY A 535 8.21 1.62 -3.28
#